data_AF-A0A2M8JTG9-F1
#
_entry.id   AF-A0A2M8JTG9-F1
#
_cell.length_a   1.000
_cell.length_b   1.000
_cell.length_c   1.000
_cell.angle_alpha   90.00
_cell.angle_beta   90.00
_cell.angle_gamma   90.00
#
_symmetry.space_group_name_H-M   'P 1'
#
loop_
_entity.id
_entity.type
_entity.pdbx_description
1 polymer ?
#
loop_
_entity_poly.entity_id
_entity_poly.type
_entity_poly.pdbx_seq_one_letter_code
_entity_poly.pdbx_strand_id
1 'polypeptide(L)'
;MKIKLLLSALLFITVSIVFIAKSQRNEIIENRNSILSLLRIEQFDLKPLSSQSSKNSILLDERDFIIKFGNPISIMNEFDEMLQSNLKHLKYNGADVWFLNNELFRIIFTNNNYCFAMSNDKVIKVGDSIDLVAELFPVAWKDQENPQGQVFLNLSYNNVELDLSLNFEYDINSKKIKSLSVSE
;
A
#
# COMPACT_ATOMS: atom_id res chain seq x y z
N MET A 1 -53.06 -16.43 -28.62
CA MET A 1 -52.19 -16.78 -27.49
C MET A 1 -50.72 -16.97 -27.86
N LYS A 2 -50.37 -17.62 -28.99
CA LYS A 2 -48.97 -17.93 -29.37
C LYS A 2 -48.06 -16.70 -29.58
N ILE A 3 -48.59 -15.60 -30.14
CA ILE A 3 -47.81 -14.37 -30.42
C ILE A 3 -47.40 -13.63 -29.12
N LYS A 4 -48.27 -13.62 -28.10
CA LYS A 4 -47.96 -13.01 -26.80
C LYS A 4 -46.83 -13.75 -26.05
N LEU A 5 -46.75 -15.07 -26.22
CA LEU A 5 -45.70 -15.92 -25.62
C LEU A 5 -44.32 -15.71 -26.29
N LEU A 6 -44.31 -15.52 -27.62
CA LEU A 6 -43.09 -15.22 -28.39
C LEU A 6 -42.53 -13.84 -28.03
N LEU A 7 -43.39 -12.82 -27.89
CA LEU A 7 -42.97 -11.48 -27.47
C LEU A 7 -42.45 -11.45 -26.02
N SER A 8 -43.08 -12.19 -25.10
CA SER A 8 -42.57 -12.28 -23.73
C SER A 8 -41.22 -12.99 -23.66
N ALA A 9 -41.03 -14.07 -24.41
CA ALA A 9 -39.75 -14.78 -24.46
C ALA A 9 -38.61 -13.89 -25.02
N LEU A 10 -38.89 -13.10 -26.07
CA LEU A 10 -37.92 -12.16 -26.64
C LEU A 10 -37.54 -11.05 -25.65
N LEU A 11 -38.51 -10.57 -24.84
CA LEU A 11 -38.27 -9.58 -23.80
C LEU A 11 -37.40 -10.16 -22.65
N PHE A 12 -37.65 -11.40 -22.25
CA PHE A 12 -36.82 -12.06 -21.22
C PHE A 12 -35.38 -12.31 -21.68
N ILE A 13 -35.17 -12.67 -22.95
CA ILE A 13 -33.83 -12.88 -23.51
C ILE A 13 -33.04 -11.56 -23.54
N THR A 14 -33.67 -10.47 -23.99
CA THR A 14 -33.00 -9.16 -24.05
C THR A 14 -32.64 -8.61 -22.67
N VAL A 15 -33.53 -8.74 -21.67
CA VAL A 15 -33.23 -8.35 -20.29
C VAL A 15 -32.09 -9.19 -19.70
N SER A 16 -32.05 -10.49 -19.99
CA SER A 16 -31.00 -11.39 -19.49
C SER A 16 -29.62 -11.06 -20.09
N ILE A 17 -29.56 -10.75 -21.39
CA ILE A 17 -28.31 -10.33 -22.07
C ILE A 17 -27.79 -9.01 -21.51
N VAL A 18 -28.67 -8.04 -21.25
CA VAL A 18 -28.28 -6.76 -20.64
C VAL A 18 -27.73 -6.96 -19.22
N PHE A 19 -28.34 -7.87 -18.44
CA PHE A 19 -27.86 -8.18 -17.09
C PHE A 19 -26.48 -8.86 -17.10
N ILE A 20 -26.27 -9.83 -17.99
CA ILE A 20 -24.98 -10.52 -18.15
C ILE A 20 -23.89 -9.55 -18.63
N ALA A 21 -24.18 -8.71 -19.62
CA ALA A 21 -23.23 -7.71 -20.12
C ALA A 21 -22.86 -6.67 -19.04
N LYS A 22 -23.82 -6.28 -18.19
CA LYS A 22 -23.57 -5.37 -17.08
C LYS A 22 -22.75 -6.03 -15.97
N SER A 23 -23.00 -7.31 -15.67
CA SER A 23 -22.23 -8.11 -14.71
C SER A 23 -20.78 -8.27 -15.15
N GLN A 24 -20.54 -8.67 -16.39
CA GLN A 24 -19.18 -8.82 -16.94
C GLN A 24 -18.44 -7.48 -17.01
N ARG A 25 -19.15 -6.39 -17.34
CA ARG A 25 -18.57 -5.05 -17.31
C ARG A 25 -18.17 -4.63 -15.89
N ASN A 26 -18.97 -4.97 -14.89
CA ASN A 26 -18.64 -4.69 -13.49
C ASN A 26 -17.44 -5.50 -13.01
N GLU A 27 -17.36 -6.79 -13.30
CA GLU A 27 -16.19 -7.62 -12.98
C GLU A 27 -14.91 -7.11 -13.66
N ILE A 28 -14.99 -6.69 -14.93
CA ILE A 28 -13.86 -6.09 -15.65
C ILE A 28 -13.44 -4.74 -15.04
N ILE A 29 -14.39 -3.95 -14.55
CA ILE A 29 -14.12 -2.68 -13.88
C ILE A 29 -13.49 -2.92 -12.50
N GLU A 30 -14.02 -3.86 -11.72
CA GLU A 30 -13.48 -4.22 -10.39
C GLU A 30 -12.05 -4.76 -10.49
N ASN A 31 -11.79 -5.64 -11.46
CA ASN A 31 -10.44 -6.19 -11.70
C ASN A 31 -9.47 -5.10 -12.23
N ARG A 32 -9.94 -4.16 -13.05
CA ARG A 32 -9.12 -3.01 -13.46
C ARG A 32 -8.87 -2.03 -12.32
N ASN A 33 -9.83 -1.83 -11.43
CA ASN A 33 -9.67 -0.96 -10.26
C ASN A 33 -8.71 -1.58 -9.24
N SER A 34 -8.73 -2.91 -9.05
CA SER A 34 -7.75 -3.58 -8.17
C SER A 34 -6.33 -3.52 -8.72
N ILE A 35 -6.16 -3.62 -10.04
CA ILE A 35 -4.85 -3.43 -10.69
C ILE A 35 -4.38 -1.96 -10.60
N LEU A 36 -5.30 -0.99 -10.57
CA LEU A 36 -4.99 0.43 -10.41
C LEU A 36 -4.72 0.86 -8.95
N SER A 37 -5.14 0.05 -7.96
CA SER A 37 -4.77 0.26 -6.54
C SER A 37 -3.41 -0.34 -6.17
N LEU A 38 -2.79 -1.10 -7.07
CA LEU A 38 -1.45 -1.66 -6.86
C LEU A 38 -0.38 -0.58 -7.05
N LEU A 39 0.37 -0.29 -6.00
CA LEU A 39 1.55 0.55 -6.07
C LEU A 39 2.76 -0.31 -6.41
N ARG A 40 3.40 0.00 -7.54
CA ARG A 40 4.61 -0.70 -7.97
C ARG A 40 5.81 -0.25 -7.14
N ILE A 41 6.58 -1.20 -6.60
CA ILE A 41 7.80 -0.91 -5.83
C ILE A 41 8.79 -0.04 -6.63
N GLU A 42 8.82 -0.19 -7.96
CA GLU A 42 9.71 0.60 -8.80
C GLU A 42 9.30 2.08 -8.92
N GLN A 43 8.10 2.45 -8.46
CA GLN A 43 7.56 3.81 -8.59
C GLN A 43 7.82 4.70 -7.38
N PHE A 44 8.27 4.13 -6.26
CA PHE A 44 8.49 4.87 -5.02
C PHE A 44 9.71 4.38 -4.25
N ASP A 45 9.97 5.00 -3.11
CA ASP A 45 10.94 4.60 -2.13
C ASP A 45 10.55 5.10 -0.73
N LEU A 46 10.97 4.38 0.31
CA LEU A 46 10.85 4.78 1.71
C LEU A 46 12.24 5.13 2.22
N LYS A 47 12.53 6.37 2.60
CA LYS A 47 13.91 6.76 2.93
C LYS A 47 14.00 7.88 3.94
N PRO A 48 15.16 8.04 4.61
CA PRO A 48 15.47 9.30 5.29
C PRO A 48 15.48 10.44 4.29
N LEU A 49 15.05 11.63 4.70
CA LEU A 49 15.10 12.84 3.87
C LEU A 49 16.52 13.18 3.41
N SER A 50 17.54 12.78 4.17
CA SER A 50 18.95 12.99 3.83
C SER A 50 19.49 12.00 2.80
N SER A 51 18.78 10.91 2.50
CA SER A 51 19.29 9.84 1.63
C SER A 51 19.21 10.22 0.15
N GLN A 52 20.36 10.16 -0.51
CA GLN A 52 20.51 10.28 -1.96
C GLN A 52 20.50 8.92 -2.68
N SER A 53 20.31 7.81 -1.96
CA SER A 53 20.24 6.48 -2.57
C SER A 53 19.00 6.36 -3.47
N SER A 54 19.18 5.72 -4.62
CA SER A 54 18.14 5.45 -5.61
C SER A 54 17.54 4.04 -5.52
N LYS A 55 18.14 3.13 -4.73
CA LYS A 55 17.60 1.78 -4.53
C LYS A 55 16.36 1.82 -3.63
N ASN A 56 15.28 1.14 -3.99
CA ASN A 56 14.09 1.06 -3.13
C ASN A 56 14.40 0.28 -1.84
N SER A 57 14.06 0.84 -0.69
CA SER A 57 14.35 0.27 0.64
C SER A 57 13.71 -1.09 0.93
N ILE A 58 12.57 -1.39 0.31
CA ILE A 58 11.88 -2.67 0.47
C ILE A 58 12.70 -3.83 -0.11
N LEU A 59 13.52 -3.54 -1.12
CA LEU A 59 14.35 -4.53 -1.80
C LEU A 59 15.76 -4.62 -1.23
N LEU A 60 16.05 -3.89 -0.15
CA LEU A 60 17.38 -3.90 0.46
C LEU A 60 17.50 -5.02 1.48
N ASP A 61 18.66 -5.65 1.47
CA ASP A 61 19.07 -6.45 2.60
C ASP A 61 19.44 -5.57 3.81
N GLU A 62 19.64 -6.17 4.98
CA GLU A 62 19.92 -5.43 6.21
C GLU A 62 21.15 -4.52 6.07
N ARG A 63 22.20 -5.00 5.40
CA ARG A 63 23.46 -4.27 5.28
C ARG A 63 23.27 -3.03 4.40
N ASP A 64 22.70 -3.20 3.21
CA ASP A 64 22.45 -2.11 2.28
C ASP A 64 21.43 -1.12 2.87
N PHE A 65 20.48 -1.61 3.66
CA PHE A 65 19.54 -0.77 4.39
C PHE A 65 20.25 0.12 5.41
N ILE A 66 21.14 -0.43 6.25
CA ILE A 66 21.93 0.35 7.23
C ILE A 66 22.81 1.38 6.51
N ILE A 67 23.40 1.05 5.35
CA ILE A 67 24.17 2.02 4.56
C ILE A 67 23.28 3.20 4.13
N LYS A 68 22.04 2.94 3.76
CA LYS A 68 21.08 3.96 3.32
C LYS A 68 20.49 4.79 4.45
N PHE A 69 20.15 4.15 5.57
CA PHE A 69 19.47 4.79 6.71
C PHE A 69 20.44 5.37 7.74
N GLY A 70 21.72 5.00 7.66
CA GLY A 70 22.71 5.26 8.69
C GLY A 70 22.66 4.21 9.80
N ASN A 71 23.46 4.41 10.85
CA ASN A 71 23.50 3.47 11.95
C ASN A 71 22.25 3.59 12.84
N PRO A 72 21.63 2.47 13.23
CA PRO A 72 20.53 2.48 14.19
C PRO A 72 21.03 2.88 15.59
N ILE A 73 20.09 3.38 16.40
CA ILE A 73 20.29 3.67 17.83
C ILE A 73 20.50 2.37 18.60
N SER A 74 19.74 1.33 18.25
CA SER A 74 19.87 0.00 18.84
C SER A 74 19.48 -1.09 17.85
N ILE A 75 20.07 -2.27 18.06
CA ILE A 75 19.77 -3.50 17.32
C ILE A 75 19.41 -4.56 18.36
N MET A 76 18.27 -5.22 18.18
CA MET A 76 17.83 -6.32 19.03
C MET A 76 17.23 -7.46 18.19
N ASN A 77 17.21 -8.66 18.76
CA ASN A 77 16.48 -9.79 18.18
C ASN A 77 15.21 -10.00 18.99
N GLU A 78 14.09 -10.04 18.30
CA GLU A 78 12.75 -10.22 18.88
C GLU A 78 12.18 -11.54 18.35
N PHE A 79 11.71 -12.40 19.25
CA PHE A 79 11.04 -13.63 18.84
C PHE A 79 9.59 -13.32 18.47
N ASP A 80 9.22 -13.61 17.23
CA ASP A 80 7.84 -13.52 16.76
C ASP A 80 7.15 -14.88 16.95
N GLU A 81 6.13 -14.92 17.81
CA GLU A 81 5.41 -16.14 18.16
C GLU A 81 4.57 -16.68 16.99
N MET A 82 4.11 -15.84 16.08
CA MET A 82 3.29 -16.28 14.94
C MET A 82 4.16 -16.95 13.89
N LEU A 83 5.35 -16.39 13.64
CA LEU A 83 6.32 -16.92 12.67
C LEU A 83 7.21 -18.01 13.26
N GLN A 84 7.23 -18.16 14.59
CA GLN A 84 8.16 -19.04 15.31
C GLN A 84 9.62 -18.77 14.91
N SER A 85 9.96 -17.49 14.72
CA SER A 85 11.27 -17.06 14.21
C SER A 85 11.74 -15.80 14.91
N ASN A 86 13.05 -15.54 14.86
CA ASN A 86 13.61 -14.29 15.36
C ASN A 86 13.63 -13.23 14.25
N LEU A 87 13.00 -12.10 14.53
CA LEU A 87 13.12 -10.88 13.77
C LEU A 87 14.30 -10.07 14.30
N LYS A 88 15.06 -9.45 13.40
CA LYS A 88 16.08 -8.48 13.77
C LYS A 88 15.49 -7.08 13.70
N HIS A 89 15.34 -6.45 14.85
CA HIS A 89 14.78 -5.11 15.01
C HIS A 89 15.89 -4.06 15.06
N LEU A 90 15.83 -3.11 14.13
CA LEU A 90 16.67 -1.92 14.06
C LEU A 90 15.83 -0.70 14.46
N LYS A 91 16.25 -0.03 15.54
CA LYS A 91 15.58 1.16 16.05
C LYS A 91 16.33 2.42 15.66
N TYR A 92 15.61 3.39 15.11
CA TYR A 92 16.12 4.72 14.76
C TYR A 92 15.30 5.80 15.47
N ASN A 93 15.72 7.06 15.33
CA ASN A 93 14.93 8.18 15.86
C ASN A 93 13.68 8.39 14.99
N GLY A 94 12.56 7.80 15.40
CA GLY A 94 11.26 7.86 14.72
C GLY A 94 11.12 6.92 13.52
N ALA A 95 11.91 5.85 13.50
CA ALA A 95 11.65 4.71 12.65
C ALA A 95 12.00 3.40 13.37
N ASP A 96 11.21 2.38 13.11
CA ASP A 96 11.44 1.01 13.58
C ASP A 96 11.38 0.08 12.38
N VAL A 97 12.35 -0.83 12.28
CA VAL A 97 12.54 -1.68 11.10
C VAL A 97 12.84 -3.10 11.55
N TRP A 98 12.15 -4.08 10.98
CA TRP A 98 12.34 -5.50 11.27
C TRP A 98 12.79 -6.22 10.02
N PHE A 99 13.79 -7.08 10.18
CA PHE A 99 14.26 -8.00 9.16
C PHE A 99 13.99 -9.44 9.57
N LEU A 100 13.51 -10.24 8.63
CA LEU A 100 13.43 -11.70 8.74
C LEU A 100 14.36 -12.29 7.69
N ASN A 101 15.31 -13.14 8.09
CA ASN A 101 16.23 -13.79 7.15
C ASN A 101 16.96 -12.82 6.18
N ASN A 102 17.34 -11.63 6.68
CA ASN A 102 18.01 -10.58 5.92
C ASN A 102 17.12 -9.86 4.87
N GLU A 103 15.80 -10.09 4.89
CA GLU A 103 14.80 -9.42 4.06
C GLU A 103 13.93 -8.50 4.93
N LEU A 104 13.47 -7.37 4.36
CA LEU A 104 12.63 -6.43 5.08
C LEU A 104 11.27 -7.07 5.38
N PHE A 105 10.97 -7.21 6.67
CA PHE A 105 9.69 -7.75 7.14
C PHE A 105 8.69 -6.63 7.48
N ARG A 106 9.16 -5.59 8.17
CA ARG A 106 8.31 -4.45 8.56
C ARG A 106 9.13 -3.18 8.68
N ILE A 107 8.53 -2.05 8.34
CA ILE A 107 9.08 -0.72 8.58
C ILE A 107 7.97 0.22 9.03
N ILE A 108 8.24 1.06 10.02
CA ILE A 108 7.30 2.07 10.52
C ILE A 108 8.06 3.38 10.69
N PHE A 109 7.52 4.47 10.13
CA PHE A 109 7.97 5.84 10.33
C PHE A 109 6.96 6.60 11.17
N THR A 110 7.43 7.27 12.22
CA THR A 110 6.60 8.01 13.18
C THR A 110 6.98 9.48 13.30
N ASN A 111 7.96 9.95 12.51
CA ASN A 111 8.31 11.37 12.42
C ASN A 111 8.64 11.79 10.99
N ASN A 112 8.92 13.09 10.83
CA ASN A 112 9.13 13.74 9.56
C ASN A 112 10.58 13.68 9.04
N ASN A 113 11.46 12.89 9.68
CA ASN A 113 12.83 12.69 9.18
C ASN A 113 12.87 11.68 8.03
N TYR A 114 11.81 10.90 7.86
CA TYR A 114 11.64 9.91 6.81
C TYR A 114 10.48 10.30 5.91
N CYS A 115 10.48 9.75 4.71
CA CYS A 115 9.44 10.01 3.74
C CYS A 115 9.14 8.81 2.85
N PHE A 116 7.94 8.87 2.28
CA PHE A 116 7.56 8.19 1.06
C PHE A 116 7.86 9.13 -0.11
N ALA A 117 8.72 8.70 -1.02
CA ALA A 117 9.15 9.48 -2.18
C ALA A 117 8.77 8.77 -3.46
N MET A 118 7.96 9.40 -4.29
CA MET A 118 7.60 8.92 -5.62
C MET A 118 8.70 9.24 -6.63
N SER A 119 8.75 8.45 -7.70
CA SER A 119 9.64 8.67 -8.86
C SER A 119 9.41 9.99 -9.60
N ASN A 120 8.29 10.67 -9.36
CA ASN A 120 7.96 12.00 -9.90
C ASN A 120 8.27 13.15 -8.92
N ASP A 121 9.17 12.93 -7.97
CA ASP A 121 9.63 13.87 -6.93
C ASP A 121 8.55 14.31 -5.93
N LYS A 122 7.34 13.72 -5.95
CA LYS A 122 6.36 13.93 -4.89
C LYS A 122 6.80 13.21 -3.62
N VAL A 123 6.73 13.92 -2.50
CA VAL A 123 7.16 13.42 -1.19
C VAL A 123 6.01 13.58 -0.20
N ILE A 124 5.77 12.53 0.58
CA ILE A 124 4.81 12.51 1.69
C ILE A 124 5.55 12.09 2.96
N LYS A 125 5.30 12.77 4.07
CA LYS A 125 5.92 12.49 5.38
C LYS A 125 4.91 12.57 6.51
N VAL A 126 5.30 12.06 7.68
CA VAL A 126 4.51 12.22 8.91
C VAL A 126 4.29 13.72 9.19
N GLY A 127 3.06 14.07 9.53
CA GLY A 127 2.60 15.44 9.78
C GLY A 127 2.02 16.15 8.56
N ASP A 128 2.21 15.64 7.35
CA ASP A 128 1.54 16.16 6.15
C ASP A 128 0.02 15.85 6.17
N SER A 129 -0.75 16.55 5.34
CA SER A 129 -2.17 16.25 5.16
C SER A 129 -2.34 14.92 4.42
N ILE A 130 -3.26 14.09 4.91
CA ILE A 130 -3.67 12.87 4.23
C ILE A 130 -4.31 13.16 2.85
N ASP A 131 -4.80 14.38 2.61
CA ASP A 131 -5.37 14.75 1.31
C ASP A 131 -4.35 14.59 0.17
N LEU A 132 -3.05 14.71 0.45
CA LEU A 132 -1.99 14.44 -0.53
C LEU A 132 -1.98 12.98 -1.00
N VAL A 133 -2.26 12.04 -0.08
CA VAL A 133 -2.39 10.61 -0.39
C VAL A 133 -3.66 10.39 -1.22
N ALA A 134 -4.77 11.05 -0.86
CA ALA A 134 -6.03 10.99 -1.59
C ALA A 134 -5.90 11.48 -3.05
N GLU A 135 -5.13 12.55 -3.27
CA GLU A 135 -4.83 13.07 -4.61
C GLU A 135 -3.95 12.13 -5.44
N LEU A 136 -2.99 11.48 -4.80
CA LEU A 136 -2.05 10.57 -5.46
C LEU A 136 -2.68 9.21 -5.78
N PHE A 137 -3.54 8.72 -4.89
CA PHE A 137 -4.12 7.39 -4.96
C PHE A 137 -5.65 7.46 -4.80
N PRO A 138 -6.35 8.15 -5.72
CA PRO A 138 -7.79 8.40 -5.60
C PRO A 138 -8.62 7.11 -5.61
N VAL A 139 -8.11 6.03 -6.21
CA VAL A 139 -8.78 4.72 -6.22
C VAL A 139 -8.74 4.09 -4.83
N ALA A 140 -7.56 3.97 -4.22
CA ALA A 140 -7.39 3.44 -2.88
C ALA A 140 -8.13 4.27 -1.81
N TRP A 141 -8.26 5.58 -2.06
CA TRP A 141 -9.02 6.49 -1.20
C TRP A 141 -10.53 6.31 -1.28
N LYS A 142 -11.07 6.00 -2.48
CA LYS A 142 -12.51 5.99 -2.76
C LYS A 142 -13.28 4.91 -1.99
N ASP A 143 -12.58 3.88 -1.52
CA ASP A 143 -13.16 2.74 -0.82
C ASP A 143 -13.02 2.85 0.72
N GLN A 144 -12.60 4.01 1.25
CA GLN A 144 -12.24 4.17 2.66
C GLN A 144 -12.87 5.40 3.31
N GLU A 145 -14.19 5.35 3.52
CA GLU A 145 -14.77 5.91 4.75
C GLU A 145 -14.30 5.06 5.94
N ASN A 146 -12.99 5.03 6.22
CA ASN A 146 -12.42 4.21 7.26
C ASN A 146 -12.49 4.98 8.59
N PRO A 147 -13.34 4.57 9.55
CA PRO A 147 -13.45 5.22 10.85
C PRO A 147 -12.17 5.09 11.70
N GLN A 148 -11.17 4.34 11.24
CA GLN A 148 -9.90 4.13 11.93
C GLN A 148 -8.77 5.05 11.42
N GLY A 149 -9.00 5.84 10.36
CA GLY A 149 -8.00 6.79 9.87
C GLY A 149 -6.77 6.11 9.26
N GLN A 150 -6.97 5.13 8.37
CA GLN A 150 -5.90 4.39 7.70
C GLN A 150 -6.15 4.29 6.20
N VAL A 151 -5.07 4.38 5.42
CA VAL A 151 -5.07 4.15 3.96
C VAL A 151 -4.08 3.08 3.58
N PHE A 152 -4.56 2.05 2.88
CA PHE A 152 -3.77 0.90 2.47
C PHE A 152 -3.56 0.92 0.96
N LEU A 153 -2.33 0.62 0.54
CA LEU A 153 -1.92 0.43 -0.84
C LEU A 153 -1.24 -0.94 -0.94
N ASN A 154 -1.83 -1.86 -1.69
CA ASN A 154 -1.20 -3.14 -1.98
C ASN A 154 0.01 -2.91 -2.88
N LEU A 155 1.10 -3.64 -2.62
CA LEU A 155 2.33 -3.48 -3.36
C LEU A 155 2.44 -4.52 -4.48
N SER A 156 3.17 -4.16 -5.53
CA SER A 156 3.51 -5.11 -6.59
C SER A 156 4.96 -4.96 -7.05
N TYR A 157 5.53 -6.05 -7.53
CA TYR A 157 6.85 -6.08 -8.15
C TYR A 157 6.81 -6.97 -9.39
N ASN A 158 7.34 -6.48 -10.53
CA ASN A 158 7.26 -7.19 -11.82
C ASN A 158 5.84 -7.67 -12.21
N ASN A 159 4.82 -6.86 -11.90
CA ASN A 159 3.39 -7.15 -12.11
C ASN A 159 2.83 -8.33 -11.29
N VAL A 160 3.53 -8.73 -10.22
CA VAL A 160 3.05 -9.68 -9.22
C VAL A 160 2.71 -8.91 -7.95
N GLU A 161 1.49 -9.09 -7.44
CA GLU A 161 1.10 -8.56 -6.12
C GLU A 161 1.95 -9.21 -5.04
N LEU A 162 2.43 -8.39 -4.11
CA LEU A 162 3.21 -8.83 -2.97
C LEU A 162 2.30 -8.97 -1.77
N ASP A 163 2.65 -9.88 -0.87
CA ASP A 163 2.07 -9.95 0.47
C ASP A 163 2.66 -8.85 1.35
N LEU A 164 2.62 -7.60 0.86
CA LEU A 164 3.10 -6.40 1.53
C LEU A 164 2.14 -5.26 1.20
N SER A 165 1.81 -4.47 2.21
CA SER A 165 1.01 -3.26 2.04
C SER A 165 1.72 -2.03 2.59
N LEU A 166 1.56 -0.90 1.89
CA LEU A 166 1.92 0.42 2.41
C LEU A 166 0.69 1.02 3.08
N ASN A 167 0.84 1.40 4.35
CA ASN A 167 -0.21 2.00 5.16
C ASN A 167 0.14 3.44 5.55
N PHE A 168 -0.82 4.35 5.41
CA PHE A 168 -0.79 5.70 5.95
C PHE A 168 -1.83 5.81 7.06
N GLU A 169 -1.37 5.85 8.31
CA GLU A 169 -2.24 6.14 9.45
C GLU A 169 -2.31 7.65 9.66
N TYR A 170 -3.51 8.18 9.91
CA TYR A 170 -3.74 9.61 10.08
C TYR A 170 -4.76 9.93 11.16
N ASP A 171 -4.66 11.14 11.69
CA ASP A 171 -5.64 11.69 12.62
C ASP A 171 -6.89 12.14 11.88
N ILE A 172 -8.06 11.57 12.21
CA ILE A 172 -9.31 11.87 11.48
C ILE A 172 -9.71 13.34 11.63
N ASN A 173 -9.45 13.95 12.79
CA ASN A 173 -9.85 15.32 13.10
C ASN A 173 -8.93 16.34 12.45
N SER A 174 -7.62 16.20 12.64
CA SER A 174 -6.63 17.14 12.10
C SER A 174 -6.21 16.81 10.67
N LYS A 175 -6.61 15.65 10.14
CA LYS A 175 -6.25 15.13 8.81
C LYS A 175 -4.73 14.97 8.59
N LYS A 176 -3.95 14.91 9.67
CA LYS A 176 -2.49 14.77 9.60
C LYS A 176 -2.05 13.31 9.69
N ILE A 177 -1.11 12.93 8.84
CA ILE A 177 -0.47 11.62 8.88
C ILE A 177 0.28 11.46 10.21
N LYS A 178 0.03 10.36 10.92
CA LYS A 178 0.70 9.96 12.17
C LYS A 178 1.84 8.99 11.93
N SER A 179 1.64 8.05 11.01
CA SER A 179 2.63 7.05 10.68
C SER A 179 2.55 6.64 9.21
N LEU A 180 3.69 6.18 8.69
CA LEU A 180 3.78 5.48 7.41
C LEU A 180 4.41 4.13 7.69
N SER A 181 3.84 3.04 7.20
CA SER A 181 4.40 1.71 7.42
C SER A 181 4.31 0.81 6.22
N VAL A 182 5.27 -0.10 6.06
CA VAL A 182 5.13 -1.26 5.20
C VAL A 182 5.24 -2.50 6.06
N SER A 183 4.32 -3.44 5.88
CA SER A 183 4.37 -4.75 6.51
C SER A 183 3.71 -5.79 5.63
N GLU A 184 4.07 -7.04 5.87
CA GLU A 184 3.22 -8.19 5.56
C GLU A 184 1.89 -8.09 6.33
#